data_AF-R9L7Q2-F1
#
_entry.id   AF-R9L7Q2-F1
#
_cell.length_a   1.000
_cell.length_b   1.000
_cell.length_c   1.000
_cell.angle_alpha   90.00
_cell.angle_beta   90.00
_cell.angle_gamma   90.00
#
_symmetry.space_group_name_H-M   'P 1'
#
loop_
_entity.id
_entity.type
_entity.pdbx_description
1 polymer ?
#
loop_
_entity_poly.entity_id
_entity_poly.type
_entity_poly.pdbx_seq_one_letter_code
_entity_poly.pdbx_strand_id
1 'polypeptide(L)'
;MHLLSTFLLLLIFLPLLVFLALMPYLTRETVSFGVSVSEEQYWSEPVRRLRRLYASISATIYSLLLIACFVSLWNMDGNEQGVLFAIYLGAVLVISTGLYLTFYFRMKKLRPSLPAAPSSPAVIAVDTGFRRQRLTLSGKWFLIHAVIIVVSAALTLSQYASIPDTVAMKFDFSGQVVSSAAKSYRVVLFPNVMQVILTLLFWFVNWSIHHSKQQLQASDPERSLRQNAAFRRRWSVFTVASSLALILMFSFIQVNMIRPMDNGVIMLVSLAVPVLIVLFAIVLSFTTGQGGSRIGRGRILGHGGTAPVQDDRYWKLGAIYFNPQDPTLFVEKRTGIGWTMNFANPISWLTLLGILVVIFWSAWLAK
;
A
#
# COMPACT_ATOMS: atom_id res chain seq x y z
N MET A 1 -24.74 -0.14 -14.61
CA MET A 1 -23.83 -1.11 -13.97
C MET A 1 -24.63 -2.19 -13.24
N HIS A 2 -24.20 -3.45 -13.26
CA HIS A 2 -24.85 -4.50 -12.47
C HIS A 2 -24.66 -4.28 -10.97
N LEU A 3 -25.65 -4.67 -10.16
CA LEU A 3 -25.61 -4.49 -8.69
C LEU A 3 -24.39 -5.15 -8.04
N LEU A 4 -23.98 -6.32 -8.55
CA LEU A 4 -22.81 -7.04 -8.05
C LEU A 4 -21.50 -6.28 -8.28
N SER A 5 -21.30 -5.67 -9.46
CA SER A 5 -20.08 -4.92 -9.73
C SER A 5 -20.03 -3.58 -9.01
N THR A 6 -21.16 -2.88 -8.90
CA THR A 6 -21.29 -1.71 -8.02
C THR A 6 -20.90 -2.06 -6.58
N PHE A 7 -21.43 -3.17 -6.04
CA PHE A 7 -21.10 -3.63 -4.69
C PHE A 7 -19.61 -3.95 -4.52
N LEU A 8 -19.02 -4.71 -5.44
CA LEU A 8 -17.60 -5.06 -5.39
C LEU A 8 -16.69 -3.83 -5.51
N LEU A 9 -17.05 -2.85 -6.33
CA LEU A 9 -16.32 -1.58 -6.43
C LEU A 9 -16.40 -0.76 -5.16
N LEU A 10 -17.57 -0.71 -4.50
CA LEU A 10 -17.70 -0.09 -3.19
C LEU A 10 -16.78 -0.76 -2.16
N LEU A 11 -16.63 -2.10 -2.20
CA LEU A 11 -15.70 -2.82 -1.33
C LEU A 11 -14.22 -2.54 -1.64
N ILE A 12 -13.87 -2.01 -2.81
CA ILE A 12 -12.51 -1.57 -3.12
C ILE A 12 -12.30 -0.11 -2.66
N PHE A 13 -13.19 0.79 -3.05
CA PHE A 13 -12.99 2.22 -2.84
C PHE A 13 -13.31 2.67 -1.42
N LEU A 14 -14.43 2.21 -0.83
CA LEU A 14 -14.82 2.65 0.51
C LEU A 14 -13.73 2.40 1.55
N PRO A 15 -13.09 1.20 1.61
CA PRO A 15 -12.04 0.96 2.59
C PRO A 15 -10.79 1.81 2.33
N LEU A 16 -10.45 2.09 1.08
CA LEU A 16 -9.36 3.02 0.71
C LEU A 16 -9.64 4.44 1.22
N LEU A 17 -10.85 4.96 1.01
CA LEU A 17 -11.24 6.30 1.48
C LEU A 17 -11.25 6.39 3.00
N VAL A 18 -11.74 5.34 3.68
CA VAL A 18 -11.68 5.23 5.15
C VAL A 18 -10.23 5.25 5.62
N PHE A 19 -9.33 4.52 4.96
CA PHE A 19 -7.90 4.53 5.27
C PHE A 19 -7.29 5.94 5.11
N LEU A 20 -7.61 6.65 4.03
CA LEU A 20 -7.12 8.01 3.80
C LEU A 20 -7.66 9.02 4.82
N ALA A 21 -8.94 8.93 5.20
CA ALA A 21 -9.57 9.80 6.18
C ALA A 21 -9.05 9.54 7.61
N LEU A 22 -8.75 8.28 7.93
CA LEU A 22 -8.24 7.87 9.24
C LEU A 22 -6.71 7.82 9.33
N MET A 23 -6.00 8.24 8.27
CA MET A 23 -4.53 8.22 8.21
C MET A 23 -3.84 8.84 9.46
N PRO A 24 -4.29 9.98 10.03
CA PRO A 24 -3.66 10.56 11.22
C PRO A 24 -3.74 9.69 12.48
N TYR A 25 -4.63 8.69 12.52
CA TYR A 25 -4.75 7.74 13.62
C TYR A 25 -3.94 6.46 13.38
N LEU A 26 -3.51 6.23 12.14
CA LEU A 26 -2.73 5.06 11.73
C LEU A 26 -1.22 5.27 11.87
N THR A 27 -0.79 6.51 12.10
CA THR A 27 0.59 6.89 12.39
C THR A 27 1.00 6.56 13.84
N ARG A 28 2.30 6.65 14.14
CA ARG A 28 2.81 6.51 15.51
C ARG A 28 2.31 7.64 16.39
N GLU A 29 2.16 7.37 17.69
CA GLU A 29 1.70 8.34 18.69
C GLU A 29 2.75 9.41 19.04
N THR A 30 3.92 9.37 18.39
CA THR A 30 4.99 10.38 18.49
C THR A 30 5.04 11.33 17.28
N VAL A 31 4.08 11.18 16.35
CA VAL A 31 3.99 11.99 15.13
C VAL A 31 2.54 12.38 14.89
N SER A 32 2.28 13.65 14.58
CA SER A 32 0.97 14.09 14.10
C SER A 32 1.13 14.90 12.82
N PHE A 33 0.46 14.49 11.75
CA PHE A 33 0.57 15.10 10.42
C PHE A 33 2.01 15.34 9.98
N GLY A 34 2.93 14.41 10.26
CA GLY A 34 4.33 14.55 9.89
C GLY A 34 5.16 15.50 10.75
N VAL A 35 4.61 16.02 11.85
CA VAL A 35 5.32 16.84 12.84
C VAL A 35 5.57 16.01 14.10
N SER A 36 6.80 16.04 14.63
CA SER A 36 7.14 15.27 15.83
C SER A 36 6.52 15.89 17.08
N VAL A 37 5.92 15.04 17.90
CA VAL A 37 5.27 15.40 19.16
C VAL A 37 5.61 14.34 20.21
N SER A 38 5.63 14.73 21.48
CA SER A 38 5.64 13.73 22.57
C SER A 38 4.32 12.95 22.60
N GLU A 39 4.31 11.78 23.24
CA GLU A 39 3.08 10.98 23.41
C GLU A 39 2.01 11.78 24.18
N GLU A 40 2.40 12.52 25.21
CA GLU A 40 1.49 13.41 25.96
C GLU A 40 0.85 14.48 25.07
N GLN A 41 1.68 15.16 24.26
CA GLN A 41 1.21 16.16 23.30
C GLN A 41 0.27 15.54 22.25
N TYR A 42 0.52 14.30 21.81
CA TYR A 42 -0.33 13.62 20.85
C TYR A 42 -1.75 13.41 21.38
N TRP A 43 -1.90 13.15 22.68
CA TRP A 43 -3.20 12.96 23.35
C TRP A 43 -3.86 14.26 23.83
N SER A 44 -3.16 15.40 23.78
CA SER A 44 -3.71 16.71 24.12
C SER A 44 -4.92 17.11 23.27
N GLU A 45 -5.84 17.89 23.86
CA GLU A 45 -7.08 18.32 23.20
C GLU A 45 -6.82 19.03 21.86
N PRO A 46 -5.89 20.01 21.75
CA PRO A 46 -5.69 20.75 20.51
C PRO A 46 -5.29 19.85 19.32
N VAL A 47 -4.39 18.90 19.57
CA VAL A 47 -3.92 17.97 18.53
C VAL A 47 -5.00 16.94 18.19
N ARG A 48 -5.74 16.45 19.19
CA ARG A 48 -6.87 15.53 18.98
C ARG A 48 -8.00 16.20 18.19
N ARG A 49 -8.32 17.47 18.46
CA ARG A 49 -9.28 18.27 17.70
C ARG A 49 -8.85 18.41 16.23
N LEU A 50 -7.56 18.67 15.98
CA LEU A 50 -7.02 18.76 14.63
C LEU A 50 -7.17 17.43 13.86
N ARG A 51 -6.89 16.28 14.48
CA ARG A 51 -7.10 14.95 13.86
C ARG A 51 -8.58 14.65 13.58
N ARG A 52 -9.48 14.98 14.51
CA ARG A 52 -10.94 14.81 14.31
C ARG A 52 -11.43 15.64 13.14
N LEU A 53 -11.01 16.90 13.07
CA LEU A 53 -11.39 17.81 11.99
C LEU A 53 -10.88 17.33 10.63
N TYR A 54 -9.63 16.83 10.55
CA TYR A 54 -9.12 16.22 9.32
C TYR A 54 -9.99 15.03 8.90
N ALA A 55 -10.28 14.11 9.82
CA ALA A 55 -11.02 12.91 9.50
C ALA A 55 -12.45 13.22 9.06
N SER A 56 -13.13 14.17 9.72
CA SER A 56 -14.48 14.57 9.33
C SER A 56 -14.50 15.24 7.96
N ILE A 57 -13.62 16.23 7.71
CA ILE A 57 -13.55 16.94 6.43
C ILE A 57 -13.20 15.96 5.30
N SER A 58 -12.18 15.11 5.51
CA SER A 58 -11.75 14.13 4.54
C SER A 58 -12.86 13.12 4.22
N ALA A 59 -13.54 12.59 5.25
CA ALA A 59 -14.64 11.66 5.06
C ALA A 59 -15.80 12.28 4.28
N THR A 60 -16.17 13.53 4.57
CA THR A 60 -17.20 14.25 3.84
C THR A 60 -16.81 14.42 2.37
N ILE A 61 -15.62 14.96 2.09
CA ILE A 61 -15.17 15.22 0.71
C ILE A 61 -15.07 13.90 -0.07
N TYR A 62 -14.44 12.88 0.49
CA TYR A 62 -14.30 11.58 -0.18
C TYR A 62 -15.64 10.90 -0.44
N SER A 63 -16.60 11.00 0.48
CA SER A 63 -17.95 10.46 0.28
C SER A 63 -18.67 11.20 -0.86
N LEU A 64 -18.57 12.52 -0.93
CA LEU A 64 -19.16 13.31 -2.01
C LEU A 64 -18.54 12.95 -3.37
N LEU A 65 -17.22 12.80 -3.43
CA LEU A 65 -16.53 12.37 -4.66
C LEU A 65 -16.95 10.96 -5.09
N LEU A 66 -17.08 10.03 -4.14
CA LEU A 66 -17.52 8.67 -4.41
C LEU A 66 -18.95 8.67 -4.96
N ILE A 67 -19.87 9.39 -4.31
CA ILE A 67 -21.26 9.52 -4.77
C ILE A 67 -21.30 10.13 -6.17
N ALA A 68 -20.59 11.23 -6.41
CA ALA A 68 -20.51 11.87 -7.72
C ALA A 68 -19.99 10.89 -8.79
N CYS A 69 -18.94 10.13 -8.49
CA CYS A 69 -18.41 9.11 -9.39
C CYS A 69 -19.48 8.06 -9.73
N PHE A 70 -20.16 7.48 -8.75
CA PHE A 70 -21.17 6.45 -8.98
C PHE A 70 -22.42 6.98 -9.71
N VAL A 71 -22.84 8.21 -9.44
CA VAL A 71 -23.94 8.85 -10.18
C VAL A 71 -23.57 9.04 -11.64
N SER A 72 -22.35 9.52 -11.92
CA SER A 72 -21.87 9.73 -13.30
C SER A 72 -21.70 8.42 -14.09
N LEU A 73 -21.40 7.30 -13.43
CA LEU A 73 -21.23 6.00 -14.08
C LEU A 73 -22.52 5.38 -14.62
N TRP A 74 -23.71 5.83 -14.20
CA TRP A 74 -24.97 5.15 -14.49
C TRP A 74 -25.29 5.05 -16.00
N ASN A 75 -24.85 6.04 -16.79
CA ASN A 75 -25.16 6.16 -18.22
C ASN A 75 -23.94 6.08 -19.14
N MET A 76 -22.76 5.70 -18.62
CA MET A 76 -21.51 5.67 -19.39
C MET A 76 -21.20 4.29 -19.94
N ASP A 77 -20.57 4.24 -21.11
CA ASP A 77 -20.03 3.00 -21.69
C ASP A 77 -18.75 2.52 -20.99
N GLY A 78 -18.26 1.32 -21.34
CA GLY A 78 -17.09 0.74 -20.66
C GLY A 78 -15.79 1.55 -20.78
N ASN A 79 -15.57 2.28 -21.90
CA ASN A 79 -14.38 3.10 -22.08
C ASN A 79 -14.49 4.41 -21.29
N GLU A 80 -15.65 5.05 -21.34
CA GLU A 80 -15.97 6.25 -20.57
C GLU A 80 -15.88 6.00 -19.07
N GLN A 81 -16.37 4.84 -18.60
CA GLN A 81 -16.22 4.40 -17.20
C GLN A 81 -14.74 4.37 -16.79
N GLY A 82 -13.86 3.80 -17.63
CA GLY A 82 -12.42 3.75 -17.37
C GLY A 82 -11.78 5.13 -17.23
N VAL A 83 -12.15 6.07 -18.11
CA VAL A 83 -11.67 7.47 -18.05
C VAL A 83 -12.19 8.18 -16.80
N LEU A 84 -13.47 8.03 -16.48
CA LEU A 84 -14.07 8.63 -15.28
C LEU A 84 -13.39 8.12 -14.00
N PHE A 85 -13.09 6.82 -13.91
CA PHE A 85 -12.34 6.27 -12.77
C PHE A 85 -10.94 6.85 -12.65
N ALA A 86 -10.24 7.03 -13.77
CA ALA A 86 -8.92 7.68 -13.77
C ALA A 86 -9.00 9.13 -13.26
N ILE A 87 -10.01 9.89 -13.70
CA ILE A 87 -10.28 11.25 -13.22
C ILE A 87 -10.61 11.25 -11.73
N TYR A 88 -11.51 10.36 -11.29
CA TYR A 88 -11.89 10.20 -9.88
C TYR A 88 -10.68 9.90 -9.00
N LEU A 89 -9.86 8.92 -9.37
CA LEU A 89 -8.65 8.55 -8.64
C LEU A 89 -7.64 9.71 -8.60
N GLY A 90 -7.46 10.42 -9.72
CA GLY A 90 -6.63 11.62 -9.80
C GLY A 90 -7.13 12.71 -8.85
N ALA A 91 -8.44 12.98 -8.83
CA ALA A 91 -9.05 13.96 -7.95
C ALA A 91 -8.88 13.57 -6.47
N VAL A 92 -9.13 12.32 -6.10
CA VAL A 92 -8.90 11.81 -4.74
C VAL A 92 -7.43 11.98 -4.33
N LEU A 93 -6.48 11.69 -5.21
CA LEU A 93 -5.05 11.85 -4.94
C LEU A 93 -4.65 13.32 -4.72
N VAL A 94 -5.10 14.23 -5.60
CA VAL A 94 -4.80 15.66 -5.50
C VAL A 94 -5.42 16.25 -4.24
N ILE A 95 -6.70 15.97 -3.97
CA ILE A 95 -7.43 16.46 -2.81
C ILE A 95 -6.85 15.91 -1.52
N SER A 96 -6.55 14.61 -1.45
CA SER A 96 -5.94 13.99 -0.26
C SER A 96 -4.57 14.59 0.05
N THR A 97 -3.76 14.86 -0.97
CA THR A 97 -2.47 15.55 -0.82
C THR A 97 -2.66 16.98 -0.31
N GLY A 98 -3.58 17.74 -0.89
CA GLY A 98 -3.88 19.12 -0.47
C GLY A 98 -4.40 19.20 0.97
N LEU A 99 -5.29 18.29 1.36
CA LEU A 99 -5.78 18.17 2.74
C LEU A 99 -4.64 17.83 3.70
N TYR A 100 -3.82 16.83 3.37
CA TYR A 100 -2.68 16.45 4.20
C TYR A 100 -1.72 17.64 4.41
N LEU A 101 -1.33 18.34 3.33
CA LEU A 101 -0.42 19.48 3.42
C LEU A 101 -1.00 20.63 4.23
N THR A 102 -2.29 20.93 4.05
CA THR A 102 -3.00 21.96 4.84
C THR A 102 -2.90 21.65 6.34
N PHE A 103 -3.14 20.39 6.73
CA PHE A 103 -3.07 19.98 8.12
C PHE A 103 -1.64 19.83 8.65
N TYR A 104 -0.67 19.47 7.80
CA TYR A 104 0.76 19.54 8.12
C TYR A 104 1.16 20.98 8.53
N PHE A 105 0.80 21.99 7.72
CA PHE A 105 1.12 23.38 8.05
C PHE A 105 0.39 23.89 9.29
N ARG A 106 -0.89 23.51 9.47
CA ARG A 106 -1.63 23.82 10.71
C ARG A 106 -0.97 23.19 11.93
N MET A 107 -0.55 21.94 11.85
CA MET A 107 0.14 21.25 12.94
C MET A 107 1.51 21.88 13.24
N LYS A 108 2.25 22.27 12.20
CA LYS A 108 3.55 22.97 12.35
C LYS A 108 3.39 24.31 13.05
N LYS A 109 2.30 25.06 12.78
CA LYS A 109 1.96 26.31 13.47
C LYS A 109 1.48 26.09 14.90
N LEU A 110 0.79 24.98 15.18
CA LEU A 110 0.29 24.63 16.52
C LEU A 110 1.40 24.12 17.46
N ARG A 111 2.41 23.42 16.92
CA ARG A 111 3.44 22.75 17.74
C ARG A 111 4.09 23.66 18.81
N PRO A 112 4.49 24.92 18.53
CA PRO A 112 5.15 25.77 19.52
C PRO A 112 4.25 26.18 20.70
N SER A 113 2.92 26.13 20.54
CA SER A 113 1.98 26.47 21.61
C SER A 113 1.62 25.27 22.50
N LEU A 114 2.18 24.09 22.24
CA LEU A 114 1.97 22.90 23.06
C LEU A 114 2.87 22.96 24.32
N PRO A 115 2.47 22.31 25.43
CA PRO A 115 3.30 22.22 26.63
C PRO A 115 4.70 21.67 26.30
N ALA A 116 5.72 22.11 27.05
CA ALA A 116 7.09 21.64 26.86
C ALA A 116 7.14 20.11 26.95
N ALA A 117 7.83 19.48 25.99
CA ALA A 117 8.02 18.03 26.03
C ALA A 117 8.89 17.64 27.23
N PRO A 118 8.70 16.44 27.79
CA PRO A 118 9.57 15.89 28.83
C PRO A 118 11.06 15.96 28.42
N SER A 119 11.92 16.34 29.37
CA SER A 119 13.35 16.59 29.16
C SER A 119 14.24 15.34 29.19
N SER A 120 13.65 14.17 29.44
CA SER A 120 14.40 12.90 29.46
C SER A 120 15.07 12.64 28.10
N PRO A 121 16.39 12.40 28.06
CA PRO A 121 17.12 12.25 26.81
C PRO A 121 16.57 11.06 26.01
N ALA A 122 16.37 11.27 24.71
CA ALA A 122 16.05 10.19 23.79
C ALA A 122 17.28 9.29 23.65
N VAL A 123 17.34 8.21 24.42
CA VAL A 123 18.38 7.19 24.27
C VAL A 123 18.11 6.41 22.99
N ILE A 124 18.97 6.59 21.99
CA ILE A 124 18.98 5.76 20.79
C ILE A 124 19.71 4.47 21.14
N ALA A 125 18.98 3.49 21.68
CA ALA A 125 19.51 2.14 21.80
C ALA A 125 19.62 1.53 20.39
N VAL A 126 20.74 0.88 20.10
CA VAL A 126 20.93 0.10 18.87
C VAL A 126 21.26 -1.32 19.28
N ASP A 127 20.37 -2.25 18.96
CA ASP A 127 20.63 -3.68 19.16
C ASP A 127 21.33 -4.26 17.91
N THR A 128 22.58 -4.64 18.07
CA THR A 128 23.38 -5.28 17.00
C THR A 128 22.87 -6.67 16.59
N GLY A 129 22.07 -7.32 17.42
CA GLY A 129 21.46 -8.63 17.19
C GLY A 129 20.12 -8.59 16.45
N PHE A 130 19.53 -7.42 16.22
CA PHE A 130 18.20 -7.29 15.59
C PHE A 130 18.10 -8.00 14.23
N ARG A 131 19.16 -7.92 13.41
CA ARG A 131 19.22 -8.56 12.10
C ARG A 131 19.36 -10.09 12.14
N ARG A 132 19.70 -10.67 13.30
CA ARG A 132 19.77 -12.14 13.49
C ARG A 132 18.37 -12.74 13.70
N GLN A 133 17.36 -11.91 13.97
CA GLN A 133 15.98 -12.37 14.13
C GLN A 133 15.33 -12.65 12.77
N ARG A 134 14.29 -13.49 12.75
CA ARG A 134 13.51 -13.80 11.54
C ARG A 134 12.51 -12.69 11.21
N LEU A 135 13.02 -11.53 10.78
CA LEU A 135 12.23 -10.33 10.51
C LEU A 135 11.23 -10.49 9.36
N THR A 136 11.58 -11.26 8.33
CA THR A 136 10.74 -11.48 7.15
C THR A 136 10.71 -12.96 6.77
N LEU A 137 9.75 -13.36 5.94
CA LEU A 137 9.82 -14.61 5.21
C LEU A 137 11.00 -14.57 4.24
N SER A 138 11.69 -15.71 4.13
CA SER A 138 12.79 -15.87 3.18
C SER A 138 12.29 -15.65 1.74
N GLY A 139 13.14 -15.04 0.91
CA GLY A 139 12.85 -14.87 -0.52
C GLY A 139 12.59 -16.20 -1.24
N LYS A 140 13.03 -17.34 -0.68
CA LYS A 140 12.77 -18.67 -1.24
C LYS A 140 11.28 -19.03 -1.34
N TRP A 141 10.41 -18.39 -0.56
CA TRP A 141 8.95 -18.61 -0.69
C TRP A 141 8.40 -18.22 -2.07
N PHE A 142 9.07 -17.31 -2.78
CA PHE A 142 8.72 -16.95 -4.16
C PHE A 142 9.09 -18.03 -5.20
N LEU A 143 9.73 -19.14 -4.79
CA LEU A 143 9.89 -20.30 -5.69
C LEU A 143 8.55 -20.96 -6.01
N ILE A 144 7.59 -20.93 -5.08
CA ILE A 144 6.23 -21.42 -5.32
C ILE A 144 5.59 -20.62 -6.47
N HIS A 145 5.75 -19.29 -6.42
CA HIS A 145 5.31 -18.35 -7.46
C HIS A 145 5.93 -18.71 -8.81
N ALA A 146 7.25 -18.90 -8.84
CA ALA A 146 7.96 -19.29 -10.06
C ALA A 146 7.48 -20.62 -10.64
N VAL A 147 7.23 -21.63 -9.79
CA VAL A 147 6.67 -22.93 -10.23
C VAL A 147 5.28 -22.74 -10.86
N ILE A 148 4.39 -21.96 -10.23
CA ILE A 148 3.05 -21.69 -10.77
C ILE A 148 3.13 -20.96 -12.11
N ILE A 149 4.05 -20.01 -12.26
CA ILE A 149 4.29 -19.30 -13.54
C ILE A 149 4.69 -20.27 -14.63
N VAL A 150 5.67 -21.15 -14.36
CA VAL A 150 6.13 -22.15 -15.32
C VAL A 150 5.01 -23.13 -15.70
N VAL A 151 4.25 -23.62 -14.72
CA VAL A 151 3.11 -24.50 -14.95
C VAL A 151 2.04 -23.81 -15.80
N SER A 152 1.73 -22.54 -15.51
CA SER A 152 0.72 -21.79 -16.25
C SER A 152 1.16 -21.54 -17.70
N ALA A 153 2.43 -21.16 -17.91
CA ALA A 153 3.00 -21.00 -19.24
C ALA A 153 3.00 -22.33 -20.02
N ALA A 154 3.41 -23.43 -19.38
CA ALA A 154 3.42 -24.76 -20.00
C ALA A 154 2.00 -25.20 -20.41
N LEU A 155 1.00 -24.98 -19.54
CA LEU A 155 -0.40 -25.27 -19.83
C LEU A 155 -0.94 -24.43 -21.00
N THR A 156 -0.67 -23.12 -21.01
CA THR A 156 -1.09 -22.23 -22.09
C THR A 156 -0.45 -22.62 -23.43
N LEU A 157 0.84 -23.00 -23.42
CA LEU A 157 1.53 -23.43 -24.63
C LEU A 157 1.08 -24.80 -25.12
N SER A 158 0.86 -25.77 -24.22
CA SER A 158 0.37 -27.10 -24.60
C SER A 158 -1.04 -27.04 -25.18
N GLN A 159 -1.85 -26.07 -24.73
CA GLN A 159 -3.22 -25.85 -25.18
C GLN A 159 -3.35 -24.73 -26.21
N TYR A 160 -2.25 -24.24 -26.79
CA TYR A 160 -2.25 -23.06 -27.67
C TYR A 160 -3.21 -23.21 -28.86
N ALA A 161 -3.31 -24.42 -29.44
CA ALA A 161 -4.20 -24.71 -30.55
C ALA A 161 -5.69 -24.55 -30.20
N SER A 162 -6.07 -24.77 -28.93
CA SER A 162 -7.45 -24.64 -28.46
C SER A 162 -7.86 -23.20 -28.12
N ILE A 163 -6.90 -22.27 -28.04
CA ILE A 163 -7.18 -20.86 -27.77
C ILE A 163 -7.83 -20.24 -29.04
N PRO A 164 -8.95 -19.51 -28.90
CA PRO A 164 -9.59 -18.82 -30.02
C PRO A 164 -8.67 -17.86 -30.76
N ASP A 165 -8.92 -17.63 -32.05
CA ASP A 165 -8.10 -16.71 -32.87
C ASP A 165 -8.21 -15.25 -32.43
N THR A 166 -9.28 -14.90 -31.70
CA THR A 166 -9.47 -13.62 -31.05
C THR A 166 -9.48 -13.79 -29.53
N VAL A 167 -8.59 -13.07 -28.85
CA VAL A 167 -8.44 -13.12 -27.39
C VAL A 167 -8.97 -11.83 -26.78
N ALA A 168 -9.82 -11.94 -25.77
CA ALA A 168 -10.28 -10.80 -24.98
C ALA A 168 -9.14 -10.23 -24.12
N MET A 169 -8.90 -8.91 -24.24
CA MET A 169 -7.81 -8.21 -23.56
C MET A 169 -8.29 -7.34 -22.40
N LYS A 170 -9.48 -6.75 -22.51
CA LYS A 170 -10.08 -5.92 -21.47
C LYS A 170 -11.55 -6.24 -21.30
N PHE A 171 -11.99 -6.21 -20.06
CA PHE A 171 -13.37 -6.39 -19.67
C PHE A 171 -13.88 -5.13 -18.98
N ASP A 172 -15.14 -4.80 -19.19
CA ASP A 172 -15.84 -3.81 -18.37
C ASP A 172 -16.22 -4.42 -17.00
N PHE A 173 -16.84 -3.62 -16.15
CA PHE A 173 -17.33 -4.09 -14.84
C PHE A 173 -18.57 -4.98 -14.93
N SER A 174 -19.04 -5.34 -16.12
CA SER A 174 -20.10 -6.32 -16.36
C SER A 174 -19.55 -7.64 -16.91
N GLY A 175 -18.22 -7.76 -17.05
CA GLY A 175 -17.56 -8.91 -17.65
C GLY A 175 -17.68 -8.96 -19.18
N GLN A 176 -18.10 -7.87 -19.83
CA GLN A 176 -18.19 -7.78 -21.28
C GLN A 176 -16.85 -7.34 -21.86
N VAL A 177 -16.51 -7.88 -23.03
CA VAL A 177 -15.23 -7.59 -23.70
C VAL A 177 -15.27 -6.19 -24.30
N VAL A 178 -14.38 -5.32 -23.82
CA VAL A 178 -14.21 -3.94 -24.33
C VAL A 178 -13.16 -3.87 -25.42
N SER A 179 -12.15 -4.74 -25.37
CA SER A 179 -11.12 -4.83 -26.40
C SER A 179 -10.60 -6.25 -26.56
N SER A 180 -10.26 -6.63 -27.78
CA SER A 180 -9.68 -7.92 -28.13
C SER A 180 -8.42 -7.75 -28.97
N ALA A 181 -7.63 -8.81 -29.09
CA ALA A 181 -6.44 -8.87 -29.94
C ALA A 181 -6.39 -10.21 -30.68
N ALA A 182 -5.69 -10.21 -31.83
CA ALA A 182 -5.41 -11.45 -32.55
C ALA A 182 -4.49 -12.36 -31.74
N LYS A 183 -4.78 -13.67 -31.77
CA LYS A 183 -4.00 -14.69 -31.10
C LYS A 183 -2.54 -14.65 -31.57
N SER A 184 -1.65 -14.57 -30.60
CA SER A 184 -0.20 -14.67 -30.79
C SER A 184 0.43 -15.14 -29.48
N TYR A 185 1.63 -15.71 -29.55
CA TYR A 185 2.39 -16.08 -28.34
C TYR A 185 2.54 -14.90 -27.38
N ARG A 186 2.76 -13.69 -27.90
CA ARG A 186 2.86 -12.45 -27.13
C ARG A 186 1.59 -12.18 -26.32
N VAL A 187 0.41 -12.31 -26.95
CA VAL A 187 -0.88 -12.06 -26.30
C VAL A 187 -1.19 -13.12 -25.24
N VAL A 188 -0.99 -14.40 -25.54
CA VAL A 188 -1.35 -15.49 -24.61
C VAL A 188 -0.40 -15.64 -23.43
N LEU A 189 0.87 -15.26 -23.60
CA LEU A 189 1.89 -15.27 -22.54
C LEU A 189 1.99 -13.93 -21.80
N PHE A 190 1.26 -12.89 -22.20
CA PHE A 190 1.26 -11.61 -21.49
C PHE A 190 0.89 -11.75 -19.99
N PRO A 191 -0.11 -12.57 -19.60
CA PRO A 191 -0.34 -12.87 -18.18
C PRO A 191 0.90 -13.43 -17.46
N ASN A 192 1.72 -14.27 -18.09
CA ASN A 192 2.96 -14.76 -17.47
C ASN A 192 3.99 -13.65 -17.29
N VAL A 193 4.12 -12.73 -18.26
CA VAL A 193 4.97 -11.54 -18.11
C VAL A 193 4.53 -10.72 -16.89
N MET A 194 3.22 -10.51 -16.72
CA MET A 194 2.69 -9.84 -15.53
C MET A 194 2.97 -10.61 -14.24
N GLN A 195 2.80 -11.94 -14.23
CA GLN A 195 3.14 -12.75 -13.07
C GLN A 195 4.61 -12.62 -12.68
N VAL A 196 5.54 -12.61 -13.65
CA VAL A 196 6.98 -12.41 -13.39
C VAL A 196 7.23 -11.02 -12.81
N ILE A 197 6.71 -9.96 -13.44
CA ILE A 197 6.88 -8.59 -12.98
C ILE A 197 6.34 -8.43 -11.55
N LEU A 198 5.14 -8.93 -11.26
CA LEU A 198 4.55 -8.87 -9.94
C LEU A 198 5.33 -9.70 -8.92
N THR A 199 5.81 -10.90 -9.28
CA THR A 199 6.66 -11.72 -8.41
C THR A 199 7.93 -10.95 -8.02
N LEU A 200 8.61 -10.35 -8.98
CA LEU A 200 9.82 -9.57 -8.75
C LEU A 200 9.53 -8.32 -7.91
N LEU A 201 8.43 -7.62 -8.17
CA LEU A 201 8.01 -6.45 -7.41
C LEU A 201 7.71 -6.81 -5.94
N PHE A 202 6.92 -7.84 -5.68
CA PHE A 202 6.60 -8.27 -4.32
C PHE A 202 7.82 -8.86 -3.60
N TRP A 203 8.70 -9.56 -4.32
CA TRP A 203 9.99 -9.98 -3.79
C TRP A 203 10.83 -8.78 -3.37
N PHE A 204 10.91 -7.75 -4.23
CA PHE A 204 11.61 -6.50 -3.95
C PHE A 204 11.01 -5.76 -2.74
N VAL A 205 9.68 -5.69 -2.63
CA VAL A 205 9.00 -5.14 -1.44
C VAL A 205 9.36 -5.93 -0.18
N ASN A 206 9.33 -7.26 -0.22
CA ASN A 206 9.72 -8.10 0.91
C ASN A 206 11.20 -7.89 1.30
N TRP A 207 12.07 -7.75 0.30
CA TRP A 207 13.49 -7.44 0.47
C TRP A 207 13.70 -6.04 1.08
N SER A 208 12.92 -5.04 0.66
CA SER A 208 12.91 -3.68 1.22
C SER A 208 12.49 -3.68 2.69
N ILE A 209 11.45 -4.42 3.07
CA ILE A 209 11.01 -4.59 4.46
C ILE A 209 12.16 -5.12 5.33
N HIS A 210 12.86 -6.14 4.84
CA HIS A 210 14.00 -6.73 5.54
C HIS A 210 15.15 -5.73 5.74
N HIS A 211 15.50 -4.97 4.69
CA HIS A 211 16.65 -4.05 4.69
C HIS A 211 16.33 -2.65 5.25
N SER A 212 15.08 -2.38 5.60
CA SER A 212 14.69 -1.10 6.15
C SER A 212 15.38 -0.79 7.47
N LYS A 213 15.69 0.50 7.67
CA LYS A 213 16.30 1.02 8.89
C LYS A 213 15.47 0.62 10.12
N GLN A 214 16.16 0.14 11.15
CA GLN A 214 15.55 -0.12 12.45
C GLN A 214 15.20 1.20 13.13
N GLN A 215 13.97 1.32 13.61
CA GLN A 215 13.53 2.47 14.40
C GLN A 215 13.04 1.98 15.76
N LEU A 216 13.74 2.39 16.82
CA LEU A 216 13.42 2.05 18.20
C LEU A 216 12.85 3.27 18.93
N GLN A 217 11.87 3.04 19.79
CA GLN A 217 11.44 4.02 20.78
C GLN A 217 12.40 4.01 21.96
N ALA A 218 12.80 5.21 22.42
CA ALA A 218 13.76 5.38 23.50
C ALA A 218 13.19 4.98 24.88
N SER A 219 11.86 5.06 25.06
CA SER A 219 11.18 4.76 26.32
C SER A 219 11.22 3.29 26.72
N ASP A 220 11.11 2.38 25.74
CA ASP A 220 11.14 0.93 25.95
C ASP A 220 11.77 0.24 24.72
N PRO A 221 13.11 0.20 24.64
CA PRO A 221 13.80 -0.33 23.46
C PRO A 221 13.52 -1.81 23.20
N GLU A 222 13.44 -2.65 24.23
CA GLU A 222 13.22 -4.09 24.07
C GLU A 222 11.83 -4.41 23.50
N ARG A 223 10.79 -3.75 24.02
CA ARG A 223 9.45 -3.91 23.50
C ARG A 223 9.33 -3.36 22.09
N SER A 224 9.89 -2.17 21.85
CA SER A 224 9.89 -1.54 20.53
C SER A 224 10.53 -2.45 19.49
N LEU A 225 11.60 -3.15 19.86
CA LEU A 225 12.29 -4.12 19.02
C LEU A 225 11.40 -5.32 18.66
N ARG A 226 10.73 -5.92 19.66
CA ARG A 226 9.80 -7.04 19.43
C ARG A 226 8.61 -6.62 18.56
N GLN A 227 8.06 -5.42 18.79
CA GLN A 227 6.98 -4.85 17.99
C GLN A 227 7.42 -4.61 16.53
N ASN A 228 8.63 -4.07 16.31
CA ASN A 228 9.16 -3.83 14.98
C ASN A 228 9.39 -5.14 14.21
N ALA A 229 9.95 -6.16 14.87
CA ALA A 229 10.14 -7.49 14.28
C ALA A 229 8.80 -8.11 13.87
N ALA A 230 7.79 -8.05 14.75
CA ALA A 230 6.45 -8.55 14.46
C ALA A 230 5.76 -7.75 13.33
N PHE A 231 5.94 -6.42 13.29
CA PHE A 231 5.45 -5.55 12.21
C PHE A 231 6.02 -5.98 10.85
N ARG A 232 7.35 -6.11 10.75
CA ARG A 232 8.03 -6.58 9.53
C ARG A 232 7.56 -7.97 9.13
N ARG A 233 7.42 -8.88 10.09
CA ARG A 233 7.02 -10.27 9.83
C ARG A 233 5.60 -10.36 9.30
N ARG A 234 4.64 -9.66 9.92
CA ARG A 234 3.24 -9.66 9.47
C ARG A 234 3.09 -9.08 8.08
N TRP A 235 3.73 -7.95 7.79
CA TRP A 235 3.71 -7.34 6.47
C TRP A 235 4.41 -8.20 5.42
N SER A 236 5.52 -8.86 5.77
CA SER A 236 6.19 -9.81 4.90
C SER A 236 5.32 -11.01 4.52
N VAL A 237 4.60 -11.60 5.50
CA VAL A 237 3.62 -12.68 5.25
C VAL A 237 2.52 -12.19 4.32
N PHE A 238 1.96 -11.00 4.59
CA PHE A 238 0.95 -10.38 3.75
C PHE A 238 1.47 -10.18 2.31
N THR A 239 2.67 -9.63 2.13
CA THR A 239 3.31 -9.43 0.82
C THR A 239 3.42 -10.74 0.04
N VAL A 240 3.91 -11.82 0.66
CA VAL A 240 4.04 -13.13 -0.03
C VAL A 240 2.66 -13.70 -0.40
N ALA A 241 1.70 -13.65 0.53
CA ALA A 241 0.35 -14.18 0.32
C ALA A 241 -0.43 -13.41 -0.76
N SER A 242 -0.40 -12.07 -0.73
CA SER A 242 -1.04 -11.24 -1.75
C SER A 242 -0.42 -11.44 -3.13
N SER A 243 0.91 -11.59 -3.20
CA SER A 243 1.59 -11.92 -4.45
C SER A 243 1.12 -13.27 -5.01
N LEU A 244 0.99 -14.28 -4.15
CA LEU A 244 0.52 -15.61 -4.56
C LEU A 244 -0.93 -15.55 -5.09
N ALA A 245 -1.80 -14.82 -4.39
CA ALA A 245 -3.20 -14.63 -4.81
C ALA A 245 -3.30 -13.96 -6.19
N LEU A 246 -2.48 -12.94 -6.46
CA LEU A 246 -2.43 -12.29 -7.78
C LEU A 246 -1.92 -13.25 -8.85
N ILE A 247 -0.89 -14.06 -8.58
CA ILE A 247 -0.39 -15.02 -9.58
C ILE A 247 -1.44 -16.05 -9.93
N LEU A 248 -2.15 -16.58 -8.94
CA LEU A 248 -3.28 -17.50 -9.16
C LEU A 248 -4.40 -16.83 -9.96
N MET A 249 -4.67 -15.54 -9.72
CA MET A 249 -5.62 -14.76 -10.51
C MET A 249 -5.18 -14.64 -11.99
N PHE A 250 -3.90 -14.38 -12.26
CA PHE A 250 -3.39 -14.38 -13.63
C PHE A 250 -3.39 -15.77 -14.28
N SER A 251 -3.13 -16.84 -13.52
CA SER A 251 -3.28 -18.22 -14.00
C SER A 251 -4.73 -18.52 -14.35
N PHE A 252 -5.68 -18.04 -13.54
CA PHE A 252 -7.11 -18.15 -13.83
C PHE A 252 -7.48 -17.45 -15.15
N ILE A 253 -6.95 -16.25 -15.42
CA ILE A 253 -7.14 -15.56 -16.70
C ILE A 253 -6.65 -16.44 -17.87
N GLN A 254 -5.50 -17.11 -17.73
CA GLN A 254 -5.00 -18.01 -18.77
C GLN A 254 -5.87 -19.24 -18.98
N VAL A 255 -6.41 -19.82 -17.91
CA VAL A 255 -7.38 -20.92 -18.03
C VAL A 255 -8.64 -20.44 -18.76
N ASN A 256 -9.13 -19.23 -18.46
CA ASN A 256 -10.27 -18.64 -19.16
C ASN A 256 -10.00 -18.40 -20.66
N MET A 257 -8.75 -18.11 -21.06
CA MET A 257 -8.39 -17.99 -22.48
C MET A 257 -8.44 -19.33 -23.21
N ILE A 258 -8.18 -20.45 -22.52
CA ILE A 258 -8.24 -21.80 -23.08
C ILE A 258 -9.69 -22.30 -23.10
N ARG A 259 -10.43 -22.04 -22.02
CA ARG A 259 -11.83 -22.43 -21.85
C ARG A 259 -12.61 -21.23 -21.30
N PRO A 260 -13.27 -20.46 -22.17
CA PRO A 260 -14.08 -19.33 -21.75
C PRO A 260 -15.12 -19.76 -20.71
N MET A 261 -15.12 -19.09 -19.58
CA MET A 261 -16.05 -19.31 -18.47
C MET A 261 -17.20 -18.30 -18.53
N ASP A 262 -18.21 -18.53 -17.69
CA ASP A 262 -19.31 -17.59 -17.50
C ASP A 262 -18.80 -16.20 -17.04
N ASN A 263 -19.39 -15.14 -17.59
CA ASN A 263 -19.00 -13.76 -17.31
C ASN A 263 -19.12 -13.39 -15.81
N GLY A 264 -20.10 -13.98 -15.10
CA GLY A 264 -20.26 -13.79 -13.67
C GLY A 264 -19.09 -14.36 -12.87
N VAL A 265 -18.55 -15.50 -13.29
CA VAL A 265 -17.37 -16.13 -12.67
C VAL A 265 -16.11 -15.28 -12.92
N ILE A 266 -15.90 -14.82 -14.15
CA ILE A 266 -14.77 -13.96 -14.51
C ILE A 266 -14.78 -12.68 -13.67
N MET A 267 -15.94 -12.02 -13.60
CA MET A 267 -16.13 -10.79 -12.84
C MET A 267 -15.89 -11.02 -11.34
N LEU A 268 -16.48 -12.08 -10.77
CA LEU A 268 -16.34 -12.40 -9.35
C LEU A 268 -14.87 -12.62 -8.98
N VAL A 269 -14.14 -13.48 -9.70
CA VAL A 269 -12.75 -13.79 -9.39
C VAL A 269 -11.85 -12.56 -9.58
N SER A 270 -12.04 -11.83 -10.68
CA SER A 270 -11.20 -10.66 -11.02
C SER A 270 -11.35 -9.51 -10.03
N LEU A 271 -12.53 -9.34 -9.43
CA LEU A 271 -12.78 -8.28 -8.44
C LEU A 271 -12.58 -8.75 -6.99
N ALA A 272 -12.90 -10.00 -6.66
CA ALA A 272 -12.78 -10.51 -5.30
C ALA A 272 -11.33 -10.57 -4.81
N VAL A 273 -10.38 -10.96 -5.66
CA VAL A 273 -8.97 -11.06 -5.26
C VAL A 273 -8.39 -9.69 -4.83
N PRO A 274 -8.50 -8.61 -5.61
CA PRO A 274 -8.09 -7.27 -5.16
C PRO A 274 -8.86 -6.79 -3.91
N VAL A 275 -10.18 -7.01 -3.84
CA VAL A 275 -10.99 -6.65 -2.66
C VAL A 275 -10.43 -7.30 -1.40
N LEU A 276 -10.19 -8.61 -1.42
CA LEU A 276 -9.65 -9.34 -0.27
C LEU A 276 -8.28 -8.81 0.13
N ILE A 277 -7.39 -8.53 -0.83
CA ILE A 277 -6.07 -7.95 -0.55
C ILE A 277 -6.20 -6.60 0.16
N VAL A 278 -7.09 -5.71 -0.32
CA VAL A 278 -7.34 -4.39 0.29
C VAL A 278 -7.91 -4.54 1.71
N LEU A 279 -8.91 -5.40 1.90
CA LEU A 279 -9.52 -5.64 3.21
C LEU A 279 -8.50 -6.19 4.21
N PHE A 280 -7.69 -7.18 3.82
CA PHE A 280 -6.63 -7.71 4.67
C PHE A 280 -5.55 -6.68 4.99
N ALA A 281 -5.16 -5.83 4.03
CA ALA A 281 -4.21 -4.74 4.27
C ALA A 281 -4.72 -3.77 5.34
N ILE A 282 -6.03 -3.46 5.32
CA ILE A 282 -6.67 -2.57 6.29
C ILE A 282 -6.75 -3.24 7.66
N VAL A 283 -7.22 -4.49 7.74
CA VAL A 283 -7.22 -5.25 9.00
C VAL A 283 -5.82 -5.29 9.59
N LEU A 284 -4.80 -5.57 8.78
CA LEU A 284 -3.42 -5.60 9.24
C LEU A 284 -2.94 -4.23 9.73
N SER A 285 -3.29 -3.17 9.01
CA SER A 285 -2.99 -1.78 9.36
C SER A 285 -3.57 -1.40 10.72
N PHE A 286 -4.83 -1.77 10.99
CA PHE A 286 -5.49 -1.43 12.24
C PHE A 286 -5.05 -2.31 13.43
N THR A 287 -4.74 -3.58 13.19
CA THR A 287 -4.31 -4.54 14.24
C THR A 287 -2.83 -4.44 14.59
N THR A 288 -2.00 -3.93 13.68
CA THR A 288 -0.54 -3.86 13.85
C THR A 288 -0.06 -2.43 14.13
N GLY A 289 -0.62 -1.43 13.44
CA GLY A 289 -0.16 -0.04 13.51
C GLY A 289 1.23 0.15 12.90
N GLN A 290 1.64 1.41 12.73
CA GLN A 290 2.95 1.74 12.17
C GLN A 290 4.09 1.35 13.13
N GLY A 291 5.05 0.55 12.65
CA GLY A 291 6.15 0.03 13.47
C GLY A 291 5.75 -0.98 14.54
N GLY A 292 4.50 -1.48 14.53
CA GLY A 292 3.99 -2.43 15.52
C GLY A 292 3.42 -1.78 16.78
N SER A 293 3.14 -0.47 16.76
CA SER A 293 2.67 0.31 17.91
C SER A 293 1.40 -0.21 18.60
N ARG A 294 0.61 -1.05 17.91
CA ARG A 294 -0.64 -1.62 18.45
C ARG A 294 -0.48 -3.06 18.94
N ILE A 295 0.69 -3.67 18.77
CA ILE A 295 0.97 -5.04 19.23
C ILE A 295 1.28 -5.02 20.73
N GLY A 296 0.62 -5.89 21.51
CA GLY A 296 0.95 -6.10 22.92
C GLY A 296 0.72 -4.87 23.78
N ARG A 297 -0.41 -4.16 23.58
CA ARG A 297 -0.90 -3.11 24.49
C ARG A 297 -1.33 -3.73 25.84
N GLY A 298 -0.37 -4.22 26.62
CA GLY A 298 -0.54 -4.39 28.06
C GLY A 298 -0.64 -3.02 28.73
N ARG A 299 -1.40 -2.95 29.83
CA ARG A 299 -1.67 -1.74 30.61
C ARG A 299 -0.33 -1.18 31.13
N ILE A 300 0.21 -0.16 30.47
CA ILE A 300 1.39 0.53 30.97
C ILE A 300 0.94 1.43 32.12
N LEU A 301 1.41 1.12 33.32
CA LEU A 301 1.45 2.07 34.43
C LEU A 301 2.57 3.06 34.11
N GLY A 302 2.21 4.25 33.61
CA GLY A 302 3.14 5.35 33.32
C GLY A 302 3.38 5.56 31.82
N HIS A 303 2.86 6.65 31.27
CA HIS A 303 3.31 7.17 29.98
C HIS A 303 4.74 7.68 30.18
N GLY A 304 5.72 6.90 29.79
CA GLY A 304 7.13 7.27 29.89
C GLY A 304 7.42 8.46 28.99
N GLY A 305 7.37 9.66 29.58
CA GLY A 305 7.67 10.94 28.95
C GLY A 305 9.10 10.97 28.42
N THR A 306 9.30 10.45 27.21
CA THR A 306 10.55 10.56 26.48
C THR A 306 10.42 11.62 25.41
N ALA A 307 11.47 12.43 25.27
CA ALA A 307 11.51 13.45 24.23
C ALA A 307 11.37 12.80 22.85
N PRO A 308 10.57 13.39 21.93
CA PRO A 308 10.48 12.88 20.58
C PRO A 308 11.85 12.99 19.89
N VAL A 309 12.20 11.98 19.09
CA VAL A 309 13.39 12.03 18.25
C VAL A 309 13.28 13.24 17.31
N GLN A 310 14.20 14.19 17.43
CA GLN A 310 14.19 15.43 16.64
C GLN A 310 14.84 15.23 15.27
N ASP A 311 14.12 14.57 14.35
CA ASP A 311 14.55 14.33 12.97
C ASP A 311 13.74 15.12 11.93
N ASP A 312 12.85 16.02 12.36
CA ASP A 312 11.93 16.81 11.51
C ASP A 312 12.62 17.51 10.33
N ARG A 313 13.87 17.96 10.51
CA ARG A 313 14.66 18.61 9.46
C ARG A 313 14.85 17.74 8.20
N TYR A 314 14.83 16.42 8.37
CA TYR A 314 14.99 15.43 7.32
C TYR A 314 13.66 15.00 6.68
N TRP A 315 12.51 15.42 7.21
CA TRP A 315 11.20 15.06 6.68
C TRP A 315 10.54 16.24 5.96
N LYS A 316 10.79 16.35 4.65
CA LYS A 316 10.23 17.41 3.82
C LYS A 316 8.72 17.22 3.68
N LEU A 317 7.97 18.29 3.95
CA LEU A 317 6.50 18.28 3.99
C LEU A 317 5.93 17.20 4.93
N GLY A 318 6.70 16.77 5.94
CA GLY A 318 6.31 15.76 6.91
C GLY A 318 6.21 14.32 6.37
N ALA A 319 6.50 14.09 5.09
CA ALA A 319 6.28 12.81 4.41
C ALA A 319 7.49 12.29 3.62
N ILE A 320 8.30 13.17 3.02
CA ILE A 320 9.44 12.80 2.17
C ILE A 320 10.72 12.79 3.01
N TYR A 321 11.34 11.62 3.16
CA TYR A 321 12.60 11.50 3.90
C TYR A 321 13.78 11.90 3.02
N PHE A 322 14.61 12.80 3.53
CA PHE A 322 15.77 13.34 2.85
C PHE A 322 16.90 13.58 3.87
N ASN A 323 17.79 12.60 4.02
CA ASN A 323 18.97 12.71 4.87
C ASN A 323 20.23 12.21 4.13
N PRO A 324 21.09 13.12 3.63
CA PRO A 324 22.33 12.73 2.93
C PRO A 324 23.33 11.98 3.82
N GLN A 325 23.23 12.13 5.15
CA GLN A 325 24.13 11.47 6.10
C GLN A 325 23.65 10.06 6.48
N ASP A 326 22.44 9.66 6.07
CA ASP A 326 21.91 8.33 6.33
C ASP A 326 22.10 7.44 5.08
N PRO A 327 23.00 6.44 5.12
CA PRO A 327 23.24 5.58 3.97
C PRO A 327 22.08 4.59 3.72
N THR A 328 21.11 4.47 4.64
CA THR A 328 20.01 3.52 4.48
C THR A 328 19.08 3.93 3.34
N LEU A 329 18.75 2.94 2.48
CA LEU A 329 17.88 3.16 1.34
C LEU A 329 16.41 3.24 1.75
N PHE A 330 15.97 2.35 2.64
CA PHE A 330 14.57 2.27 3.08
C PHE A 330 14.44 2.65 4.55
N VAL A 331 13.41 3.44 4.83
CA VAL A 331 13.05 3.87 6.18
C VAL A 331 11.55 3.67 6.37
N GLU A 332 11.10 3.50 7.61
CA GLU A 332 9.67 3.49 7.88
C GLU A 332 9.05 4.86 7.58
N LYS A 333 7.84 4.85 7.01
CA LYS A 333 7.08 6.07 6.77
C LYS A 333 6.83 6.80 8.08
N ARG A 334 6.95 8.12 8.03
CA ARG A 334 6.57 9.03 9.11
C ARG A 334 5.05 9.21 9.20
N THR A 335 4.38 9.26 8.05
CA THR A 335 2.93 9.38 7.95
C THR A 335 2.33 8.21 7.17
N GLY A 336 1.22 7.67 7.67
CA GLY A 336 0.65 6.41 7.21
C GLY A 336 1.39 5.17 7.75
N ILE A 337 1.22 4.05 7.04
CA ILE A 337 1.79 2.76 7.38
C ILE A 337 2.72 2.26 6.27
N GLY A 338 3.82 1.61 6.66
CA GLY A 338 4.77 0.95 5.78
C GLY A 338 6.12 1.67 5.68
N TRP A 339 6.77 1.55 4.53
CA TRP A 339 8.13 2.03 4.28
C TRP A 339 8.18 3.01 3.11
N THR A 340 9.21 3.86 3.13
CA THR A 340 9.56 4.82 2.08
C THR A 340 11.07 4.78 1.86
N MET A 341 11.55 5.54 0.89
CA MET A 341 12.96 5.61 0.53
C MET A 341 13.60 6.90 1.07
N ASN A 342 14.92 6.88 1.26
CA ASN A 342 15.70 8.09 1.48
C ASN A 342 15.98 8.77 0.14
N PHE A 343 15.27 9.87 -0.15
CA PHE A 343 15.38 10.58 -1.43
C PHE A 343 16.67 11.43 -1.56
N ALA A 344 17.48 11.49 -0.49
CA ALA A 344 18.84 12.01 -0.58
C ALA A 344 19.82 11.01 -1.22
N ASN A 345 19.46 9.73 -1.30
CA ASN A 345 20.28 8.70 -1.92
C ASN A 345 19.95 8.57 -3.42
N PRO A 346 20.95 8.70 -4.34
CA PRO A 346 20.74 8.53 -5.78
C PRO A 346 20.11 7.18 -6.18
N ILE A 347 20.39 6.10 -5.43
CA ILE A 347 19.84 4.76 -5.68
C ILE A 347 18.31 4.77 -5.56
N SER A 348 17.73 5.63 -4.72
CA SER A 348 16.28 5.79 -4.63
C SER A 348 15.66 6.24 -5.96
N TRP A 349 16.29 7.19 -6.63
CA TRP A 349 15.83 7.70 -7.92
C TRP A 349 16.03 6.68 -9.05
N LEU A 350 17.15 5.96 -9.05
CA LEU A 350 17.39 4.86 -10.00
C LEU A 350 16.37 3.73 -9.81
N THR A 351 16.03 3.39 -8.57
CA THR A 351 15.00 2.40 -8.26
C THR A 351 13.63 2.84 -8.80
N LEU A 352 13.25 4.10 -8.57
CA LEU A 352 11.98 4.65 -9.08
C LEU A 352 11.95 4.68 -10.60
N LEU A 353 13.04 5.10 -11.24
CA LEU A 353 13.16 5.07 -12.69
C LEU A 353 13.03 3.64 -13.23
N GLY A 354 13.68 2.65 -12.60
CA GLY A 354 13.56 1.25 -12.97
C GLY A 354 12.12 0.74 -12.88
N ILE A 355 11.40 1.08 -11.81
CA ILE A 355 9.97 0.73 -11.67
C ILE A 355 9.14 1.38 -12.79
N LEU A 356 9.37 2.66 -13.09
CA LEU A 356 8.67 3.35 -14.18
C LEU A 356 8.95 2.72 -15.55
N VAL A 357 10.22 2.39 -15.83
CA VAL A 357 10.62 1.70 -17.07
C VAL A 357 9.88 0.36 -17.21
N VAL A 358 9.81 -0.44 -16.15
CA VAL A 358 9.07 -1.71 -16.17
C VAL A 358 7.58 -1.48 -16.43
N ILE A 359 6.97 -0.47 -15.81
CA ILE A 359 5.57 -0.12 -16.05
C ILE A 359 5.33 0.29 -17.51
N PHE A 360 6.11 1.23 -18.05
CA PHE A 360 5.94 1.67 -19.43
C PHE A 360 6.23 0.57 -20.46
N TRP A 361 7.26 -0.25 -20.21
CA TRP A 361 7.56 -1.41 -21.03
C TRP A 361 6.43 -2.44 -21.02
N SER A 362 5.86 -2.73 -19.85
CA SER A 362 4.72 -3.64 -19.71
C SER A 362 3.47 -3.12 -20.44
N ALA A 363 3.22 -1.82 -20.40
CA ALA A 363 2.12 -1.18 -21.11
C ALA A 363 2.32 -1.17 -22.63
N TRP A 364 3.57 -1.07 -23.09
CA TRP A 364 3.92 -1.21 -24.51
C TRP A 364 3.71 -2.65 -24.99
N LEU A 365 4.09 -3.66 -24.21
CA LEU A 365 3.86 -5.08 -24.52
C LEU A 365 2.37 -5.45 -24.61
N ALA A 366 1.51 -4.72 -23.91
CA ALA A 366 0.07 -4.93 -23.92
C ALA A 366 -0.63 -4.44 -25.20
N LYS A 367 0.09 -3.69 -26.07
CA LYS A 367 -0.37 -3.28 -27.41
C LYS A 367 0.09 -4.30 -28.44
#